data_AF-A0A2V7XI32-F1
#
_entry.id   AF-A0A2V7XI32-F1
#
_cell.length_a   1.000
_cell.length_b   1.000
_cell.length_c   1.000
_cell.angle_alpha   90.00
_cell.angle_beta   90.00
_cell.angle_gamma   90.00
#
_symmetry.space_group_name_H-M   'P 1'
#
loop_
_entity.id
_entity.type
_entity.pdbx_description
1 polymer ?
#
loop_
_entity_poly.entity_id
_entity_poly.type
_entity_poly.pdbx_seq_one_letter_code
_entity_poly.pdbx_strand_id
1 'polypeptide(L)'
;MDSSWGELRPAPTTTFLFKFPYDGALAPLKEGAVASRPHAVRRTVERRNNGLLRVPFIRRCAVAFDDGTSVSTFTVNINVLGAYVARDQMPQLDQAVTITLATPGKDIPLVLRGIVSWLNPRQQHPVHSLPPGFGVKFDTLPPEDRRCIEGVIDDYTRRNPQGSNS
;
A
#
# COMPACT_ATOMS: atom_id res chain seq x y z
N MET A 1 -32.40 -0.81 41.37
CA MET A 1 -32.42 -2.17 40.79
C MET A 1 -33.24 -2.03 39.52
N ASP A 2 -32.70 -2.08 38.30
CA ASP A 2 -31.55 -2.81 37.79
C ASP A 2 -31.00 -2.11 36.54
N SER A 3 -29.72 -2.32 36.29
CA SER A 3 -28.90 -1.72 35.24
C SER A 3 -28.96 -2.55 33.96
N SER A 4 -28.99 -1.94 32.78
CA SER A 4 -28.26 -2.54 31.64
C SER A 4 -28.04 -1.52 30.51
N TRP A 5 -26.85 -0.93 30.52
CA TRP A 5 -26.28 -0.31 29.34
C TRP A 5 -25.90 -1.43 28.38
N GLY A 6 -26.53 -1.47 27.21
CA GLY A 6 -26.17 -2.40 26.14
C GLY A 6 -24.74 -2.15 25.69
N GLU A 7 -23.86 -3.09 26.01
CA GLU A 7 -22.46 -3.07 25.63
C GLU A 7 -22.32 -3.10 24.10
N LEU A 8 -21.88 -1.99 23.51
CA LEU A 8 -21.55 -1.89 22.09
C LEU A 8 -20.36 -2.82 21.82
N ARG A 9 -20.66 -4.03 21.34
CA ARG A 9 -19.64 -4.95 20.85
C ARG A 9 -18.85 -4.27 19.74
N PRO A 10 -17.51 -4.25 19.78
CA PRO A 10 -16.73 -3.78 18.65
C PRO A 10 -17.05 -4.65 17.43
N ALA A 11 -17.32 -4.00 16.29
CA ALA A 11 -17.55 -4.69 15.03
C ALA A 11 -16.37 -5.64 14.75
N PRO A 12 -16.61 -6.86 14.24
CA PRO A 12 -15.54 -7.77 13.89
C PRO A 12 -14.65 -7.07 12.86
N THR A 13 -13.37 -6.93 13.19
CA THR A 13 -12.35 -6.52 12.23
C THR A 13 -12.27 -7.61 11.16
N THR A 14 -13.03 -7.46 10.09
CA THR A 14 -12.92 -8.32 8.91
C THR A 14 -11.56 -8.09 8.29
N THR A 15 -10.62 -8.98 8.60
CA THR A 15 -9.34 -9.09 7.90
C THR A 15 -9.64 -9.60 6.49
N PHE A 16 -9.76 -8.68 5.54
CA PHE A 16 -9.78 -9.04 4.13
C PHE A 16 -8.37 -9.50 3.75
N LEU A 17 -8.22 -10.81 3.49
CA LEU A 17 -6.98 -11.39 2.98
C LEU A 17 -6.84 -11.01 1.50
N PHE A 18 -6.36 -9.81 1.23
CA PHE A 18 -6.06 -9.36 -0.13
C PHE A 18 -4.82 -10.11 -0.64
N LYS A 19 -5.01 -10.98 -1.64
CA LYS A 19 -3.92 -11.62 -2.36
C LYS A 19 -3.43 -10.67 -3.47
N PHE A 20 -2.21 -10.15 -3.31
CA PHE A 20 -1.58 -9.25 -4.26
C PHE A 20 -0.91 -10.06 -5.39
N PRO A 21 -1.09 -9.72 -6.68
CA PRO A 21 -0.40 -10.39 -7.78
C PRO A 21 1.03 -9.85 -7.99
N TYR A 22 1.75 -9.53 -6.92
CA TYR A 22 3.18 -9.21 -6.98
C TYR A 22 3.93 -10.19 -6.08
N ASP A 23 3.94 -11.46 -6.48
CA ASP A 23 5.02 -12.35 -6.06
C ASP A 23 6.27 -11.78 -6.74
N GLY A 24 7.31 -11.45 -5.98
CA GLY A 24 8.57 -10.87 -6.49
C GLY A 24 9.37 -11.78 -7.44
N ALA A 25 8.72 -12.62 -8.24
CA ALA A 25 9.28 -13.39 -9.32
C ALA A 25 9.81 -12.42 -10.41
N LEU A 26 11.05 -11.97 -10.20
CA LEU A 26 11.93 -11.63 -11.29
C LEU A 26 11.83 -12.74 -12.33
N ALA A 27 11.60 -12.37 -13.60
CA ALA A 27 11.85 -13.28 -14.71
C ALA A 27 13.23 -13.91 -14.50
N PRO A 28 13.39 -15.24 -14.62
CA PRO A 28 14.65 -15.91 -14.30
C PRO A 28 15.78 -15.30 -15.15
N LEU A 29 16.75 -14.69 -14.46
CA LEU A 29 18.05 -14.40 -15.04
C LEU A 29 18.69 -15.74 -15.40
N LYS A 30 19.07 -15.89 -16.68
CA LYS A 30 19.76 -17.09 -17.18
C LYS A 30 20.96 -17.42 -16.29
N GLU A 31 21.01 -18.68 -15.85
CA GLU A 31 21.99 -19.20 -14.90
C GLU A 31 23.43 -19.08 -15.39
N GLY A 32 24.31 -18.64 -14.48
CA GLY A 32 25.75 -18.63 -14.62
C GLY A 32 26.42 -18.79 -13.26
N ALA A 33 26.46 -20.04 -12.79
CA ALA A 33 27.33 -20.70 -11.79
C ALA A 33 28.21 -19.87 -10.80
N VAL A 34 28.07 -20.15 -9.49
CA VAL A 34 28.98 -20.95 -8.62
C VAL A 34 28.80 -20.57 -7.12
N ALA A 35 28.81 -21.60 -6.27
CA ALA A 35 28.53 -21.70 -4.84
C ALA A 35 29.34 -20.82 -3.86
N SER A 36 28.78 -20.52 -2.66
CA SER A 36 29.27 -21.04 -1.35
C SER A 36 28.73 -20.32 -0.07
N ARG A 37 28.37 -21.15 0.95
CA ARG A 37 28.28 -20.96 2.43
C ARG A 37 26.96 -20.53 3.13
N PRO A 38 26.53 -21.21 4.24
CA PRO A 38 25.16 -21.14 4.76
C PRO A 38 24.95 -20.25 6.02
N HIS A 39 25.91 -19.43 6.45
CA HIS A 39 25.80 -18.67 7.72
C HIS A 39 25.51 -17.17 7.58
N ALA A 40 25.33 -16.66 6.36
CA ALA A 40 24.92 -15.27 6.10
C ALA A 40 23.41 -15.10 5.85
N VAL A 41 22.67 -16.20 5.69
CA VAL A 41 21.32 -16.23 5.11
C VAL A 41 20.27 -15.56 6.02
N ARG A 42 20.44 -15.58 7.35
CA ARG A 42 19.46 -14.99 8.27
C ARG A 42 19.42 -13.46 8.26
N ARG A 43 20.56 -12.78 8.03
CA ARG A 43 20.58 -11.30 7.94
C ARG A 43 20.16 -10.77 6.57
N THR A 44 20.05 -11.62 5.55
CA THR A 44 19.74 -11.18 4.19
C THR A 44 18.23 -11.07 3.93
N VAL A 45 17.39 -11.84 4.64
CA VAL A 45 15.93 -11.81 4.45
C VAL A 45 15.33 -10.52 5.01
N GLU A 46 15.78 -10.06 6.19
CA GLU A 46 15.30 -8.83 6.83
C GLU A 46 15.65 -7.55 6.03
N ARG A 47 16.71 -7.58 5.21
CA ARG A 47 17.15 -6.43 4.40
C ARG A 47 16.54 -6.37 2.99
N ARG A 48 15.83 -7.41 2.53
CA ARG A 48 15.38 -7.53 1.13
C ARG A 48 14.02 -6.89 0.85
N ASN A 49 13.21 -6.57 1.86
CA ASN A 49 11.93 -5.86 1.67
C ASN A 49 12.11 -4.33 1.55
N ASN A 50 13.13 -3.94 0.78
CA ASN A 50 13.72 -2.60 0.63
C ASN A 50 12.80 -1.59 -0.10
N GLY A 51 11.51 -1.56 0.24
CA GLY A 51 10.49 -0.70 -0.37
C GLY A 51 9.50 -1.40 -1.30
N LEU A 52 9.68 -2.69 -1.55
CA LEU A 52 8.78 -3.46 -2.43
C LEU A 52 7.55 -3.99 -1.70
N LEU A 53 7.66 -4.29 -0.40
CA LEU A 53 6.55 -4.82 0.38
C LEU A 53 5.39 -3.82 0.41
N ARG A 54 4.26 -4.22 -0.20
CA ARG A 54 3.00 -3.49 -0.12
C ARG A 54 2.20 -3.99 1.06
N VAL A 55 1.74 -3.06 1.89
CA VAL A 55 0.88 -3.38 3.03
C VAL A 55 -0.52 -2.79 2.82
N PRO A 56 -1.58 -3.46 3.29
CA PRO A 56 -2.91 -2.87 3.38
C PRO A 56 -2.85 -1.56 4.16
N PHE A 57 -3.44 -0.50 3.60
CA PHE A 57 -3.49 0.81 4.21
C PHE A 57 -4.74 1.56 3.74
N ILE A 58 -5.87 1.16 4.33
CA ILE A 58 -7.18 1.74 4.00
C ILE A 58 -7.36 3.04 4.77
N ARG A 59 -7.21 4.16 4.09
CA ARG A 59 -7.36 5.50 4.67
C ARG A 59 -8.09 6.42 3.72
N ARG A 60 -8.94 7.28 4.29
CA ARG A 60 -9.52 8.38 3.53
C ARG A 60 -8.40 9.33 3.11
N CYS A 61 -8.42 9.74 1.86
CA CYS A 61 -7.49 10.69 1.28
C CYS A 61 -8.24 11.72 0.42
N ALA A 62 -7.57 12.83 0.16
CA ALA A 62 -7.88 13.72 -0.95
C ALA A 62 -6.88 13.46 -2.08
N VAL A 63 -7.36 13.43 -3.32
CA VAL A 63 -6.51 13.35 -4.52
C VAL A 63 -6.76 14.62 -5.33
N ALA A 64 -5.73 15.44 -5.49
CA ALA A 64 -5.73 16.58 -6.38
C ALA A 64 -5.07 16.21 -7.71
N PHE A 65 -5.73 16.62 -8.81
CA PHE A 65 -5.27 16.44 -10.18
C PHE A 65 -4.70 17.76 -10.72
N ASP A 66 -3.95 17.68 -11.82
CA ASP A 66 -3.36 18.83 -12.51
C ASP A 66 -4.38 19.79 -13.14
N ASP A 67 -5.58 19.29 -13.47
CA ASP A 67 -6.72 20.09 -13.93
C ASP A 67 -7.38 20.95 -12.82
N GLY A 68 -6.84 20.91 -11.60
CA GLY A 68 -7.34 21.64 -10.42
C GLY A 68 -8.47 20.94 -9.69
N THR A 69 -8.96 19.80 -10.18
CA THR A 69 -9.97 19.00 -9.51
C THR A 69 -9.39 18.32 -8.28
N SER A 70 -10.17 18.27 -7.19
CA SER A 70 -9.84 17.47 -6.02
C SER A 70 -11.00 16.58 -5.62
N VAL A 71 -10.71 15.32 -5.30
CA VAL A 71 -11.71 14.32 -4.91
C VAL A 71 -11.36 13.67 -3.58
N SER A 72 -12.37 13.41 -2.76
CA SER A 72 -12.20 12.60 -1.55
C SER A 72 -12.44 11.12 -1.87
N THR A 73 -11.49 10.26 -1.52
CA THR A 73 -11.59 8.81 -1.75
C THR A 73 -10.74 8.02 -0.74
N PHE A 74 -10.36 6.78 -1.04
CA PHE A 74 -9.57 5.90 -0.18
C PHE A 74 -8.31 5.38 -0.86
N THR A 75 -7.21 5.35 -0.11
CA THR A 75 -6.09 4.43 -0.40
C THR A 75 -6.50 3.02 -0.01
N VAL A 76 -5.96 2.00 -0.67
CA VAL A 76 -6.19 0.58 -0.34
C VAL A 76 -4.91 -0.07 0.19
N ASN A 77 -3.77 0.22 -0.44
CA ASN A 77 -2.46 -0.25 -0.03
C ASN A 77 -1.39 0.80 -0.31
N ILE A 78 -0.24 0.66 0.33
CA ILE A 78 0.90 1.55 0.17
C ILE A 78 2.23 0.78 0.32
N ASN A 79 3.26 1.26 -0.37
CA ASN A 79 4.67 1.01 -0.07
C ASN A 79 5.47 2.30 -0.30
N VAL A 80 6.80 2.28 -0.15
CA VAL A 80 7.62 3.50 -0.35
C VAL A 80 7.70 3.95 -1.82
N LEU A 81 7.27 3.11 -2.77
CA LEU A 81 7.28 3.40 -4.21
C LEU A 81 5.94 3.94 -4.71
N GLY A 82 4.84 3.72 -3.99
CA GLY A 82 3.52 4.11 -4.46
C GLY A 82 2.36 3.63 -3.60
N ALA A 83 1.17 4.06 -3.98
CA ALA A 83 -0.10 3.67 -3.36
C ALA A 83 -1.12 3.23 -4.40
N TYR A 84 -2.11 2.46 -3.97
CA TYR A 84 -3.31 2.19 -4.76
C TYR A 84 -4.48 3.00 -4.23
N VAL A 85 -5.23 3.65 -5.11
CA VAL A 85 -6.38 4.48 -4.80
C VAL A 85 -7.63 3.83 -5.40
N ALA A 86 -8.64 3.59 -4.57
CA ALA A 86 -9.95 3.12 -5.06
C ALA A 86 -10.74 4.30 -5.64
N ARG A 87 -11.28 4.18 -6.85
CA ARG A 87 -12.17 5.18 -7.47
C ARG A 87 -12.79 4.57 -8.72
N ASP A 88 -14.07 4.82 -8.97
CA ASP A 88 -14.74 4.37 -10.21
C ASP A 88 -14.37 5.23 -11.42
N GLN A 89 -14.34 6.55 -11.26
CA GLN A 89 -13.94 7.47 -12.32
C GLN A 89 -12.41 7.43 -12.47
N MET A 90 -11.92 6.88 -13.58
CA MET A 90 -10.50 6.74 -13.83
C MET A 90 -9.86 8.08 -14.20
N PRO A 91 -8.67 8.40 -13.65
CA PRO A 91 -7.81 9.44 -14.20
C PRO A 91 -7.14 8.97 -15.50
N GLN A 92 -6.37 9.84 -16.13
CA GLN A 92 -5.54 9.46 -17.27
C GLN A 92 -4.26 8.76 -16.78
N LEU A 93 -3.74 7.82 -17.57
CA LEU A 93 -2.38 7.32 -17.38
C LEU A 93 -1.39 8.49 -17.53
N ASP A 94 -0.30 8.42 -16.79
CA ASP A 94 0.77 9.43 -16.74
C ASP A 94 0.34 10.80 -16.20
N GLN A 95 -0.90 10.93 -15.70
CA GLN A 95 -1.38 12.14 -15.05
C GLN A 95 -0.70 12.36 -13.69
N ALA A 96 -0.28 13.60 -13.44
CA ALA A 96 0.29 13.99 -12.14
C ALA A 96 -0.82 14.13 -11.09
N VAL A 97 -0.57 13.60 -9.90
CA VAL A 97 -1.51 13.65 -8.78
C VAL A 97 -0.80 13.98 -7.47
N THR A 98 -1.53 14.64 -6.58
CA THR A 98 -1.14 14.82 -5.18
C THR A 98 -2.14 14.13 -4.27
N ILE A 99 -1.68 13.17 -3.48
CA ILE A 99 -2.47 12.46 -2.47
C ILE A 99 -2.21 13.09 -1.10
N THR A 100 -3.26 13.50 -0.42
CA THR A 100 -3.17 14.01 0.96
C THR A 100 -3.95 13.09 1.90
N LEU A 101 -3.30 12.58 2.92
CA LEU A 101 -3.91 11.67 3.88
C LEU A 101 -3.41 11.90 5.31
N ALA A 102 -4.28 11.69 6.30
CA ALA A 102 -3.89 11.73 7.70
C ALA A 102 -3.08 10.48 8.06
N THR A 103 -1.99 10.66 8.81
CA THR A 103 -1.20 9.56 9.34
C THR A 103 -1.40 9.45 10.86
N PRO A 104 -1.50 8.23 11.43
CA PRO A 104 -1.64 8.07 12.87
C PRO A 104 -0.45 8.70 13.61
N GLY A 105 -0.73 9.53 14.62
CA GLY A 105 0.30 10.13 15.46
C GLY A 105 1.00 11.35 14.86
N LYS A 106 0.47 11.94 13.79
CA LYS A 106 0.95 13.22 13.23
C LYS A 106 -0.20 14.21 13.09
N ASP A 107 0.05 15.46 13.48
CA ASP A 107 -0.87 16.59 13.25
C ASP A 107 -0.81 17.10 11.81
N ILE A 108 0.31 16.87 11.13
CA ILE A 108 0.53 17.28 9.74
C ILE A 108 0.16 16.12 8.79
N PRO A 109 -0.73 16.35 7.79
CA PRO A 109 -1.09 15.31 6.83
C PRO A 109 0.11 14.97 5.94
N LEU A 110 0.19 13.70 5.55
CA LEU A 110 1.16 13.21 4.59
C LEU A 110 0.73 13.63 3.19
N VAL A 111 1.61 14.32 2.46
CA VAL A 111 1.36 14.83 1.11
C VAL A 111 2.29 14.13 0.13
N LEU A 112 1.73 13.25 -0.70
CA LEU A 112 2.47 12.37 -1.60
C LEU A 112 2.24 12.80 -3.04
N ARG A 113 3.31 13.19 -3.73
CA ARG A 113 3.29 13.50 -5.17
C ARG A 113 3.65 12.27 -5.98
N GLY A 114 2.97 12.09 -7.10
CA GLY A 114 3.25 10.98 -7.99
C GLY A 114 2.50 11.06 -9.30
N ILE A 115 2.67 10.00 -10.08
CA ILE A 115 2.11 9.85 -11.41
C ILE A 115 1.23 8.60 -11.43
N VAL A 116 0.07 8.70 -12.09
CA VAL A 116 -0.80 7.54 -12.35
C VAL A 116 -0.07 6.57 -13.27
N SER A 117 0.34 5.42 -12.74
CA SER A 117 1.17 4.45 -13.46
C SER A 117 0.40 3.21 -13.91
N TRP A 118 -0.83 3.02 -13.41
CA TRP A 118 -1.67 1.87 -13.73
C TRP A 118 -3.14 2.15 -13.46
N LEU A 119 -4.04 1.63 -14.31
CA LEU A 119 -5.48 1.73 -14.14
C LEU A 119 -6.10 0.34 -13.96
N ASN A 120 -7.07 0.25 -13.06
CA ASN A 120 -7.91 -0.93 -12.84
C ASN A 120 -9.38 -0.51 -12.97
N PRO A 121 -9.89 -0.33 -14.20
CA PRO A 121 -11.28 0.01 -14.42
C PRO A 121 -12.20 -1.10 -13.92
N ARG A 122 -13.48 -0.77 -13.70
CA ARG A 122 -14.48 -1.75 -13.30
C ARG A 122 -14.61 -2.86 -14.34
N GLN A 123 -14.41 -4.09 -13.90
CA GLN A 123 -14.55 -5.30 -14.72
C GLN A 123 -15.85 -6.02 -14.37
N GLN A 124 -16.50 -6.65 -15.35
CA GLN A 124 -17.68 -7.50 -15.12
C GLN A 124 -17.32 -8.80 -14.40
N HIS A 125 -16.11 -9.31 -14.63
CA HIS A 125 -15.57 -10.50 -13.98
C HIS A 125 -14.19 -10.18 -13.38
N PRO A 126 -14.15 -9.62 -12.15
CA PRO A 126 -12.90 -9.19 -11.54
C PRO A 126 -11.99 -10.39 -11.29
N VAL A 127 -10.82 -10.41 -11.94
CA VAL A 127 -9.77 -11.41 -11.74
C VAL A 127 -8.85 -11.07 -10.55
N HIS A 128 -9.01 -9.88 -9.98
CA HIS A 128 -8.24 -9.38 -8.84
C HIS A 128 -9.17 -8.98 -7.70
N SER A 129 -8.68 -9.10 -6.47
CA SER A 129 -9.40 -8.69 -5.26
C SER A 129 -9.45 -7.16 -5.05
N LEU A 130 -8.90 -6.37 -5.98
CA LEU A 130 -8.87 -4.92 -5.88
C LEU A 130 -10.16 -4.29 -6.43
N PRO A 131 -10.75 -3.31 -5.74
CA PRO A 131 -11.87 -2.53 -6.27
C PRO A 131 -11.41 -1.70 -7.47
N PRO A 132 -12.34 -1.17 -8.29
CA PRO A 132 -11.98 -0.20 -9.32
C PRO A 132 -11.12 0.93 -8.75
N GLY A 133 -10.04 1.26 -9.44
CA GLY A 133 -9.09 2.26 -8.97
C GLY A 133 -7.86 2.39 -9.85
N PHE A 134 -6.81 2.97 -9.29
CA PHE A 134 -5.56 3.22 -10.02
C PHE A 134 -4.35 3.16 -9.08
N GLY A 135 -3.21 2.79 -9.66
CA GLY A 135 -1.91 2.82 -9.00
C GLY A 135 -1.22 4.15 -9.23
N VAL A 136 -0.66 4.70 -8.17
CA VAL A 136 0.18 5.91 -8.21
C VAL A 136 1.60 5.52 -7.85
N LYS A 137 2.55 5.85 -8.71
CA LYS A 137 3.97 5.78 -8.41
C LYS A 137 4.41 7.12 -7.85
N PHE A 138 5.08 7.12 -6.70
CA PHE A 138 5.59 8.35 -6.12
C PHE A 138 6.82 8.85 -6.90
N ASP A 139 6.95 10.17 -7.00
CA ASP A 139 8.08 10.82 -7.68
C ASP A 139 9.31 10.82 -6.76
N THR A 140 9.54 11.94 -6.08
CA THR A 140 10.53 12.07 -5.02
C THR A 140 9.80 12.12 -3.69
N LEU A 141 10.18 11.21 -2.79
CA LEU A 141 9.58 11.12 -1.48
C LEU A 141 10.57 11.70 -0.45
N PRO A 142 10.23 12.82 0.22
CA PRO A 142 11.08 13.42 1.24
C PRO A 142 11.49 12.41 2.32
N PRO A 143 12.70 12.51 2.92
CA PRO A 143 13.16 11.54 3.91
C PRO A 143 12.20 11.35 5.10
N GLU A 144 11.49 12.40 5.50
CA GLU A 144 10.51 12.37 6.59
C GLU A 144 9.23 11.60 6.23
N ASP A 145 8.75 11.78 5.01
CA ASP A 145 7.62 11.04 4.45
C ASP A 145 7.99 9.58 4.25
N ARG A 146 9.25 9.32 3.86
CA ARG A 146 9.76 7.96 3.65
C ARG A 146 9.75 7.18 4.94
N ARG A 147 10.30 7.78 6.00
CA ARG A 147 10.25 7.20 7.35
C ARG A 147 8.82 7.02 7.84
N CYS A 148 7.91 7.91 7.45
CA CYS A 148 6.49 7.78 7.79
C CYS A 148 5.88 6.51 7.18
N ILE A 149 6.11 6.27 5.89
CA ILE A 149 5.61 5.09 5.18
C ILE A 149 6.32 3.82 5.67
N GLU A 150 7.63 3.87 5.88
CA GLU A 150 8.39 2.76 6.48
C GLU A 150 7.83 2.39 7.86
N GLY A 151 7.50 3.38 8.70
CA GLY A 151 6.86 3.14 9.99
C GLY A 151 5.49 2.44 9.88
N VAL A 152 4.70 2.76 8.85
CA VAL A 152 3.44 2.05 8.56
C VAL A 152 3.69 0.59 8.17
N ILE A 153 4.69 0.34 7.32
CA ILE A 153 5.07 -1.01 6.87
C ILE A 153 5.59 -1.84 8.06
N ASP A 154 6.42 -1.25 8.90
CA ASP A 154 7.01 -1.88 10.08
C ASP A 154 5.94 -2.23 11.12
N ASP A 155 5.02 -1.30 11.40
CA ASP A 155 3.89 -1.54 12.31
C ASP A 155 2.98 -2.67 11.79
N TYR A 156 2.66 -2.68 10.49
CA TYR A 156 1.89 -3.76 9.88
C TYR A 156 2.60 -5.10 9.99
N THR A 157 3.90 -5.15 9.65
CA THR A 157 4.70 -6.39 9.66
C THR A 157 4.82 -6.95 11.07
N ARG A 158 5.03 -6.08 12.06
CA ARG A 158 5.10 -6.47 13.48
C ARG A 158 3.78 -7.09 13.97
N ARG A 159 2.65 -6.56 13.50
CA ARG A 159 1.31 -7.08 13.85
C ARG A 159 0.94 -8.34 13.04
N ASN A 160 1.58 -8.57 11.90
CA ASN A 160 1.26 -9.66 10.96
C ASN A 160 2.52 -10.43 10.52
N PRO A 161 3.19 -11.15 11.43
CA PRO A 161 4.49 -11.79 11.15
C PRO A 161 4.46 -12.90 10.08
N GLN A 162 3.28 -13.37 9.65
CA GLN A 162 3.11 -14.47 8.69
C GLN A 162 3.01 -14.03 7.21
N GLY A 163 3.06 -12.72 6.92
CA GLY A 163 2.83 -12.18 5.56
C GLY A 163 4.04 -12.13 4.63
N SER A 164 5.17 -12.73 5.00
CA SER A 164 6.46 -12.64 4.26
C SER A 164 6.84 -13.91 3.49
N ASN A 165 6.00 -14.94 3.47
CA ASN A 165 6.20 -16.17 2.69
C ASN A 165 4.98 -16.43 1.80
N SER A 166 5.02 -15.92 0.57
CA SER A 166 4.30 -16.48 -0.58
C SER A 166 5.03 -16.04 -1.84
#